data_AF-A0A482USS7-F1
#
_entry.id   AF-A0A482USS7-F1
#
_cell.length_a   1.000
_cell.length_b   1.000
_cell.length_c   1.000
_cell.angle_alpha   90.00
_cell.angle_beta   90.00
_cell.angle_gamma   90.00
#
_symmetry.space_group_name_H-M   'P 1'
#
loop_
_entity.id
_entity.type
_entity.pdbx_description
1 polymer ?
#
loop_
_entity_poly.entity_id
_entity_poly.type
_entity_poly.pdbx_seq_one_letter_code
_entity_poly.pdbx_strand_id
1 'polypeptide(L)'
;MLREAIVNGQPRHHRPWQKILVMVEGIYSMEGVICRLPAIVAVCKKYRAYIYVDEAHSIGALGKTGRGVCEQTGVDPKDIDILMGTFTKVCYPY
;
A
#
# COMPACT_ATOMS: atom_id res chain seq x y z
N MET A 1 9.30 -14.07 0.05
CA MET A 1 9.59 -12.85 -0.75
C MET A 1 10.27 -11.72 0.05
N LEU A 2 9.59 -10.91 0.89
CA LEU A 2 10.24 -9.75 1.55
C LEU A 2 11.40 -10.15 2.48
N ARG A 3 11.19 -11.15 3.34
CA ARG A 3 12.24 -11.65 4.24
C ARG A 3 13.48 -12.12 3.49
N GLU A 4 13.29 -12.82 2.36
CA GLU A 4 14.39 -13.31 1.52
C GLU A 4 15.12 -12.15 0.84
N ALA A 5 14.41 -11.13 0.36
CA ALA A 5 15.02 -9.94 -0.21
C ALA A 5 15.88 -9.19 0.82
N ILE A 6 15.44 -9.13 2.09
CA ILE A 6 16.22 -8.54 3.18
C ILE A 6 17.47 -9.38 3.47
N VAL A 7 17.33 -10.71 3.53
CA VAL A 7 18.44 -11.64 3.85
C VAL A 7 19.49 -11.70 2.73
N ASN A 8 19.05 -11.80 1.48
CA ASN A 8 19.92 -11.99 0.31
C ASN A 8 20.54 -10.67 -0.18
N GLY A 9 19.96 -9.52 0.20
CA GLY A 9 20.41 -8.21 -0.23
C GLY A 9 20.21 -7.95 -1.73
N GLN A 10 21.02 -7.05 -2.28
CA GLN A 10 20.97 -6.66 -3.69
C GLN A 10 21.46 -7.80 -4.60
N PRO A 11 20.76 -8.13 -5.71
CA PRO A 11 21.07 -9.32 -6.52
C PRO A 11 22.49 -9.39 -7.09
N ARG A 12 23.12 -8.25 -7.38
CA ARG A 12 24.47 -8.21 -8.00
C ARG A 12 25.62 -8.17 -7.01
N HIS A 13 25.41 -7.55 -5.85
CA HIS A 13 26.48 -7.24 -4.91
C HIS A 13 26.26 -7.84 -3.51
N HIS A 14 25.10 -8.46 -3.28
CA HIS A 14 24.66 -8.99 -1.98
C HIS A 14 24.73 -7.97 -0.83
N ARG A 15 24.78 -6.68 -1.17
CA ARG A 15 24.79 -5.60 -0.18
C ARG A 15 23.39 -5.47 0.44
N PRO A 16 23.29 -5.14 1.73
CA PRO A 16 22.01 -4.88 2.37
C PRO A 16 21.25 -3.76 1.65
N TRP A 17 19.92 -3.89 1.60
CA TRP A 17 19.05 -2.80 1.17
C TRP A 17 19.05 -1.70 2.23
N GLN A 18 19.30 -0.45 1.82
CA GLN A 18 19.23 0.70 2.74
C GLN A 18 17.80 1.18 2.97
N LYS A 19 16.97 1.10 1.93
CA LYS A 19 15.55 1.45 1.97
C LYS A 19 14.79 0.42 1.16
N ILE A 20 13.64 0.00 1.67
CA ILE A 20 12.73 -0.92 1.00
C ILE A 20 11.38 -0.22 0.94
N LEU A 21 10.80 -0.19 -0.26
CA LEU A 21 9.47 0.37 -0.50
C LEU A 21 8.55 -0.74 -0.97
N VAL A 22 7.46 -0.96 -0.25
CA VAL A 22 6.40 -1.92 -0.59
C VAL A 22 5.26 -1.13 -1.22
N MET A 23 5.00 -1.40 -2.51
CA MET A 23 3.92 -0.75 -3.26
C MET A 23 2.75 -1.69 -3.39
N VAL A 24 1.54 -1.20 -3.10
CA VAL A 24 0.28 -1.95 -3.21
C VAL A 24 -0.83 -1.08 -3.78
N GLU A 25 -1.78 -1.71 -4.47
CA GLU A 25 -3.02 -1.06 -4.88
C GLU A 25 -4.10 -1.33 -3.82
N GLY A 26 -4.94 -0.33 -3.53
CA GLY A 26 -6.09 -0.50 -2.64
C GLY A 26 -7.12 -1.46 -3.22
N ILE A 27 -7.46 -1.25 -4.49
CA ILE A 27 -8.21 -2.19 -5.35
C ILE A 27 -7.33 -2.53 -6.55
N TYR A 28 -7.10 -3.82 -6.76
CA TYR A 28 -6.46 -4.32 -7.97
C TYR A 28 -7.41 -4.18 -9.15
N SER A 29 -7.04 -3.35 -10.14
CA SER A 29 -7.92 -2.94 -11.24
C SER A 29 -8.46 -4.08 -12.10
N MET A 30 -7.71 -5.18 -12.24
CA MET A 30 -8.07 -6.29 -13.12
C MET A 30 -9.07 -7.24 -12.47
N GLU A 31 -8.88 -7.57 -11.19
CA GLU A 31 -9.70 -8.55 -10.47
C GLU A 31 -10.75 -7.89 -9.55
N GLY A 32 -10.64 -6.58 -9.29
CA GLY A 32 -11.50 -5.87 -8.34
C GLY A 32 -11.26 -6.28 -6.87
N VAL A 33 -10.13 -6.94 -6.59
CA VAL A 33 -9.83 -7.47 -5.26
C VAL A 33 -9.24 -6.38 -4.37
N ILE A 34 -9.74 -6.30 -3.13
CA ILE A 34 -9.24 -5.37 -2.12
C ILE A 34 -7.98 -5.95 -1.47
N CYS A 35 -6.93 -5.14 -1.33
CA CYS A 35 -5.71 -5.60 -0.68
C CYS A 35 -5.91 -5.86 0.83
N ARG A 36 -5.13 -6.79 1.38
CA ARG A 36 -5.14 -7.09 2.83
C ARG A 36 -4.29 -6.06 3.60
N LEU A 37 -4.64 -4.78 3.48
CA LEU A 37 -3.85 -3.65 3.95
C LEU A 37 -3.35 -3.77 5.41
N PRO A 38 -4.16 -4.18 6.41
CA PRO A 38 -3.69 -4.28 7.80
C PRO A 38 -2.51 -5.25 7.97
N ALA A 39 -2.53 -6.38 7.26
CA ALA A 39 -1.46 -7.38 7.31
C ALA A 39 -0.18 -6.86 6.64
N ILE A 40 -0.33 -6.13 5.55
CA ILE A 40 0.79 -5.54 4.79
C ILE A 40 1.46 -4.45 5.64
N VAL A 41 0.68 -3.57 6.26
CA VAL A 41 1.17 -2.54 7.18
C VAL A 41 1.92 -3.17 8.35
N ALA A 42 1.37 -4.22 8.97
CA ALA A 42 2.03 -4.93 10.06
C ALA A 42 3.40 -5.50 9.65
N VAL A 43 3.52 -6.04 8.43
CA VAL A 43 4.78 -6.54 7.88
C VAL A 43 5.75 -5.39 7.60
N CYS A 44 5.29 -4.28 7.01
CA CYS A 44 6.13 -3.12 6.72
C CYS A 44 6.70 -2.54 8.02
N LYS A 45 5.86 -2.37 9.06
CA LYS A 45 6.29 -1.97 10.40
C LYS A 45 7.32 -2.92 11.00
N LYS A 46 7.10 -4.24 10.91
CA LYS A 46 8.02 -5.26 11.43
C LYS A 46 9.42 -5.17 10.82
N TYR A 47 9.51 -4.90 9.52
CA TYR A 47 10.78 -4.86 8.79
C TYR A 47 11.32 -3.44 8.56
N ARG A 48 10.66 -2.40 9.11
CA ARG A 48 10.99 -0.99 8.86
C ARG A 48 11.07 -0.67 7.35
N ALA A 49 10.17 -1.27 6.58
CA ALA A 49 9.99 -0.96 5.17
C ALA A 49 8.96 0.16 5.05
N TYR A 50 9.16 1.03 4.05
CA TYR A 50 8.19 2.04 3.67
C TYR A 50 7.04 1.39 2.91
N ILE A 51 5.85 1.96 3.02
CA ILE A 51 4.66 1.53 2.29
C ILE A 51 4.12 2.66 1.40
N TYR A 52 3.80 2.29 0.17
CA TYR A 52 3.12 3.13 -0.81
C TYR A 52 1.80 2.46 -1.16
N VAL A 53 0.70 3.20 -1.03
CA VAL A 53 -0.64 2.72 -1.37
C VAL A 53 -1.18 3.56 -2.54
N ASP A 54 -1.47 2.89 -3.65
CA ASP A 54 -2.18 3.45 -4.79
C ASP A 54 -3.69 3.31 -4.55
N GLU A 55 -4.36 4.43 -4.37
CA GLU A 55 -5.79 4.54 -4.15
C GLU A 55 -6.57 4.87 -5.44
N ALA A 56 -5.97 4.79 -6.63
CA ALA A 56 -6.59 5.25 -7.88
C ALA A 56 -7.93 4.57 -8.21
N HIS A 57 -8.15 3.36 -7.72
CA HIS A 57 -9.40 2.61 -7.89
C HIS A 57 -10.25 2.50 -6.62
N SER A 58 -9.73 2.93 -5.47
CA SER A 58 -10.39 2.79 -4.17
C SER A 58 -10.87 4.10 -3.58
N ILE A 59 -10.18 5.22 -3.82
CA ILE A 59 -10.68 6.53 -3.41
C ILE A 59 -12.02 6.84 -4.10
N GLY A 60 -12.98 7.36 -3.35
CA GLY A 60 -14.35 7.58 -3.81
C GLY A 60 -15.20 6.30 -3.99
N ALA A 61 -14.60 5.10 -3.97
CA ALA A 61 -15.31 3.83 -4.17
C ALA A 61 -15.42 2.98 -2.89
N LEU A 62 -14.46 3.12 -1.96
CA LEU A 62 -14.39 2.35 -0.72
C LEU A 62 -14.48 3.22 0.53
N GLY A 63 -14.96 2.61 1.62
CA GLY A 63 -15.16 3.26 2.90
C GLY A 63 -16.51 3.99 2.97
N LYS A 64 -17.01 4.21 4.19
CA LYS A 64 -18.32 4.84 4.41
C LYS A 64 -18.40 6.27 3.87
N THR A 65 -17.27 6.97 3.87
CA THR A 65 -17.13 8.35 3.38
C THR A 65 -16.33 8.43 2.08
N GLY A 66 -16.07 7.30 1.42
CA GLY A 66 -15.31 7.27 0.18
C GLY A 66 -13.82 7.59 0.34
N ARG A 67 -13.25 7.49 1.55
CA ARG A 67 -11.84 7.85 1.78
C ARG A 67 -10.85 6.77 1.33
N GLY A 68 -11.32 5.67 0.76
CA GLY A 68 -10.49 4.65 0.15
C GLY A 68 -10.26 3.42 1.01
N VAL A 69 -9.23 2.66 0.66
CA VAL A 69 -8.96 1.35 1.26
C VAL A 69 -8.55 1.47 2.73
N CYS A 70 -7.92 2.59 3.11
CA CYS A 70 -7.56 2.84 4.51
C CYS A 70 -8.81 2.90 5.41
N GLU A 71 -9.84 3.65 5.01
CA GLU A 71 -11.11 3.73 5.74
C GLU A 71 -11.84 2.38 5.77
N GLN A 72 -11.90 1.69 4.62
CA GLN A 72 -12.55 0.39 4.50
C GLN A 72 -11.94 -0.67 5.41
N THR A 73 -10.62 -0.64 5.61
CA THR A 73 -9.88 -1.63 6.39
C THR A 73 -9.57 -1.20 7.82
N GLY A 74 -9.92 0.04 8.20
CA GLY A 74 -9.66 0.60 9.52
C GLY A 74 -8.19 0.92 9.78
N VAL A 75 -7.37 1.03 8.74
CA VAL A 75 -5.97 1.42 8.84
C VAL A 75 -5.89 2.94 8.94
N ASP A 76 -5.15 3.46 9.92
CA ASP A 76 -4.90 4.89 10.02
C ASP A 76 -4.03 5.32 8.82
N PRO A 77 -4.47 6.29 7.99
CA PRO A 77 -3.65 6.85 6.92
C PRO A 77 -2.24 7.30 7.35
N LYS A 78 -2.05 7.65 8.64
CA LYS A 78 -0.74 7.99 9.20
C LYS A 78 0.26 6.82 9.24
N ASP A 79 -0.23 5.59 9.16
CA ASP A 79 0.61 4.39 9.05
C ASP A 79 1.09 4.14 7.63
N ILE A 80 0.69 4.98 6.66
CA ILE A 80 1.08 4.88 5.26
C ILE A 80 2.06 6.00 4.93
N ASP A 81 3.25 5.67 4.42
CA ASP A 81 4.27 6.66 4.12
C ASP A 81 3.92 7.51 2.89
N ILE A 82 3.32 6.87 1.88
CA ILE A 82 2.88 7.54 0.65
C ILE A 82 1.49 7.03 0.28
N LEU A 83 0.52 7.94 0.30
CA LEU A 83 -0.81 7.73 -0.26
C LEU A 83 -0.89 8.43 -1.61
N MET A 84 -1.12 7.67 -2.67
CA MET A 84 -1.32 8.21 -4.01
C MET A 84 -2.78 8.04 -4.41
N GLY A 85 -3.33 9.04 -5.09
CA GLY A 85 -4.64 8.95 -5.73
C GLY A 85 -4.62 9.62 -7.10
N THR A 86 -5.72 9.49 -7.84
CA THR A 86 -5.90 10.12 -9.15
C THR A 86 -7.18 10.95 -9.20
N PHE A 87 -7.17 12.02 -10.01
CA PHE A 87 -8.36 12.81 -10.34
C PHE A 87 -9.07 12.38 -11.62
N THR A 88 -8.52 11.40 -12.34
CA THR A 88 -9.05 10.95 -13.64
C THR A 88 -9.99 9.74 -13.53
N LYS A 89 -10.12 9.14 -12.34
CA LYS A 89 -11.03 8.02 -12.04
C LYS A 89 -12.08 8.47 -11.01
N VAL A 90 -12.78 7.52 -10.39
CA VAL A 90 -13.81 7.79 -9.37
C VAL A 90 -13.19 8.65 -8.27
N CYS A 91 -13.65 9.89 -8.18
CA CYS A 91 -13.30 10.84 -7.15
C CYS A 91 -14.58 11.65 -6.90
N TYR A 92 -15.47 11.16 -6.04
CA TYR A 92 -16.68 11.89 -5.67
C TYR A 92 -16.38 12.84 -4.50
N PRO A 93 -16.55 14.16 -4.65
CA PRO A 93 -16.16 15.15 -3.64
C PRO A 93 -17.28 15.50 -2.63
N TYR A 94 -18.25 14.61 -2.39
CA TYR A 94 -19.43 14.92 -1.55
C TYR A 94 -19.54 14.01 -0.33
#